data_AF-A0A7V2T266-F1
#
_entry.id   AF-A0A7V2T266-F1
#
_cell.length_a   1.000
_cell.length_b   1.000
_cell.length_c   1.000
_cell.angle_alpha   90.00
_cell.angle_beta   90.00
_cell.angle_gamma   90.00
#
_symmetry.space_group_name_H-M   'P 1'
#
loop_
_entity.id
_entity.type
_entity.pdbx_description
1 polymer ?
#
loop_
_entity_poly.entity_id
_entity_poly.type
_entity_poly.pdbx_seq_one_letter_code
_entity_poly.pdbx_strand_id
1 'polypeptide(L)'
;MPIYKTSNNKTVSTGKELGKGGEGIVYAVNEDPHLVAKIYYQQERSADKKNKLQIMIDRPPFKMATDHALTQIPLTWPRELLYQKGKFVGYLMPKIGKSSSIFTFYLPNLRKKHHPAVDHRHLYQIAKNLANIMYNLHLHGYIIGDINQKNILISKNVWVTLVDVDSFQVKNL
;
A
#
# COMPACT_ATOMS: atom_id res chain seq x y z
N MET A 1 -13.79 -20.28 4.82
CA MET A 1 -13.04 -19.07 4.41
C MET A 1 -12.16 -19.44 3.23
N PRO A 2 -11.97 -18.54 2.23
CA PRO A 2 -11.06 -18.80 1.12
C PRO A 2 -9.63 -19.02 1.63
N ILE A 3 -8.95 -20.02 1.07
CA ILE A 3 -7.56 -20.36 1.38
C ILE A 3 -6.71 -20.08 0.14
N TYR A 4 -5.56 -19.45 0.37
CA TYR A 4 -4.56 -19.09 -0.61
C TYR A 4 -3.20 -19.66 -0.20
N LYS A 5 -2.27 -19.69 -1.16
CA LYS A 5 -0.88 -20.07 -0.94
C LYS A 5 0.04 -18.94 -1.37
N THR A 6 1.10 -18.69 -0.63
CA THR A 6 2.17 -17.79 -1.09
C THR A 6 3.12 -18.50 -2.06
N SER A 7 4.06 -17.77 -2.66
CA SER A 7 5.13 -18.35 -3.50
C SER A 7 5.97 -19.38 -2.74
N ASN A 8 6.10 -19.23 -1.42
CA ASN A 8 6.82 -20.16 -0.53
C ASN A 8 5.92 -21.28 0.00
N ASN A 9 4.74 -21.49 -0.61
CA ASN A 9 3.75 -22.52 -0.24
C ASN A 9 3.19 -22.38 1.19
N LYS A 10 3.34 -21.20 1.82
CA LYS A 10 2.69 -20.87 3.09
C LYS A 10 1.19 -20.70 2.87
N THR A 11 0.38 -21.31 3.73
CA THR A 11 -1.08 -21.16 3.72
C THR A 11 -1.47 -19.81 4.30
N VAL A 12 -2.40 -19.12 3.61
CA VAL A 12 -2.96 -17.83 4.02
C VAL A 12 -4.47 -17.92 3.92
N SER A 13 -5.18 -17.58 4.99
CA SER A 13 -6.63 -17.47 4.99
C SER A 13 -7.07 -16.01 5.20
N THR A 14 -8.08 -15.61 4.42
CA THR A 14 -8.62 -14.26 4.50
C THR A 14 -9.77 -14.18 5.49
N GLY A 15 -9.73 -13.16 6.34
CA GLY A 15 -10.81 -12.78 7.25
C GLY A 15 -11.77 -11.78 6.63
N LYS A 16 -12.17 -10.76 7.41
CA LYS A 16 -13.13 -9.74 6.96
C LYS A 16 -12.62 -8.93 5.77
N GLU A 17 -13.56 -8.50 4.94
CA GLU A 17 -13.32 -7.46 3.93
C GLU A 17 -13.03 -6.13 4.62
N LEU A 18 -11.98 -5.44 4.16
CA LEU A 18 -11.54 -4.13 4.65
C LEU A 18 -11.86 -3.01 3.68
N GLY A 19 -11.96 -3.32 2.39
CA GLY A 19 -12.30 -2.35 1.36
C GLY A 19 -12.28 -2.96 -0.03
N LYS A 20 -12.91 -2.25 -0.96
CA LYS A 20 -13.07 -2.63 -2.36
C LYS A 20 -12.55 -1.52 -3.26
N GLY A 21 -11.73 -1.87 -4.23
CA GLY A 21 -11.23 -0.96 -5.28
C GLY A 21 -11.72 -1.38 -6.67
N GLY A 22 -11.27 -0.67 -7.70
CA GLY A 22 -11.62 -1.00 -9.09
C GLY A 22 -11.06 -2.34 -9.54
N GLU A 23 -9.90 -2.73 -9.01
CA GLU A 23 -9.18 -3.93 -9.46
C GLU A 23 -9.41 -5.17 -8.58
N GLY A 24 -9.92 -4.99 -7.36
CA GLY A 24 -10.01 -6.09 -6.40
C GLY A 24 -10.49 -5.69 -5.01
N ILE A 25 -10.43 -6.66 -4.10
CA ILE A 25 -10.90 -6.55 -2.72
C ILE A 25 -9.73 -6.76 -1.76
N VAL A 26 -9.65 -5.93 -0.73
CA VAL A 26 -8.65 -6.05 0.34
C VAL A 26 -9.27 -6.75 1.54
N TYR A 27 -8.66 -7.85 1.96
CA TYR A 27 -9.08 -8.64 3.12
C TYR A 27 -8.04 -8.60 4.24
N ALA A 28 -8.50 -8.73 5.47
CA ALA A 28 -7.63 -9.05 6.60
C ALA A 28 -7.00 -10.44 6.42
N VAL A 29 -5.77 -10.63 6.88
CA VAL A 29 -5.13 -11.94 6.96
C VAL A 29 -5.30 -12.49 8.38
N ASN A 30 -5.79 -13.72 8.53
CA ASN A 30 -6.06 -14.28 9.85
C ASN A 30 -4.78 -14.69 10.58
N GLU A 31 -3.76 -15.11 9.83
CA GLU A 31 -2.49 -15.59 10.39
C GLU A 31 -1.54 -14.45 10.79
N ASP A 32 -1.75 -13.23 10.30
CA ASP A 32 -0.90 -12.08 10.59
C ASP A 32 -1.72 -10.77 10.60
N PRO A 33 -1.93 -10.14 11.78
CA PRO A 33 -2.72 -8.92 11.89
C PRO A 33 -2.04 -7.69 11.25
N HIS A 34 -0.75 -7.78 10.91
CA HIS A 34 0.03 -6.71 10.26
C HIS A 34 -0.01 -6.79 8.73
N LEU A 35 -0.65 -7.82 8.16
CA LEU A 35 -0.79 -7.97 6.71
C LEU A 35 -2.26 -7.91 6.29
N VAL A 36 -2.43 -7.52 5.03
CA VAL A 36 -3.70 -7.62 4.29
C VAL A 36 -3.44 -8.28 2.95
N ALA A 37 -4.46 -8.93 2.41
CA ALA A 37 -4.43 -9.55 1.10
C ALA A 37 -5.27 -8.71 0.12
N LYS A 38 -4.66 -8.18 -0.94
CA LYS A 38 -5.41 -7.64 -2.10
C LYS A 38 -5.65 -8.80 -3.06
N ILE A 39 -6.92 -9.16 -3.25
CA ILE A 39 -7.36 -10.21 -4.17
C ILE A 39 -8.00 -9.56 -5.38
N TYR A 40 -7.41 -9.74 -6.55
CA TYR A 40 -7.86 -9.15 -7.80
C TYR A 40 -9.14 -9.81 -8.33
N TYR A 41 -9.95 -9.05 -9.05
CA TYR A 41 -11.02 -9.62 -9.89
C TYR A 41 -10.43 -10.47 -11.02
N GLN A 42 -11.25 -11.35 -11.60
CA GLN A 42 -10.77 -12.32 -12.57
C GLN A 42 -10.13 -11.65 -13.80
N GLN A 43 -10.69 -10.55 -14.30
CA GLN A 43 -10.18 -9.81 -15.46
C GLN A 43 -8.84 -9.11 -15.20
N GLU A 44 -8.49 -8.88 -13.93
CA GLU A 44 -7.26 -8.20 -13.53
C GLU A 44 -6.08 -9.16 -13.33
N ARG A 45 -6.31 -10.48 -13.38
CA ARG A 45 -5.30 -11.52 -13.10
C ARG A 45 -4.46 -11.86 -14.34
N SER A 46 -3.73 -10.89 -14.87
CA SER A 46 -2.85 -11.08 -16.03
C SER A 46 -1.44 -11.57 -15.63
N ALA A 47 -0.74 -12.19 -16.59
CA ALA A 47 0.66 -12.56 -16.43
C ALA A 47 1.56 -11.32 -16.25
N ASP A 48 1.27 -10.23 -16.97
CA ASP A 48 2.01 -8.97 -16.87
C ASP A 48 1.88 -8.36 -15.48
N LYS A 49 0.67 -8.36 -14.90
CA LYS A 49 0.45 -7.86 -13.54
C LYS A 49 1.21 -8.71 -12.51
N LYS A 50 1.20 -10.04 -12.66
CA LYS A 50 2.02 -10.95 -11.84
C LYS A 50 3.51 -10.64 -11.96
N ASN A 51 4.03 -10.52 -13.17
CA ASN A 51 5.46 -10.28 -13.43
C ASN A 51 5.92 -8.93 -12.88
N LYS A 52 5.11 -7.88 -13.07
CA LYS A 52 5.32 -6.56 -12.49
C LYS A 52 5.40 -6.61 -10.97
N LEU A 53 4.44 -7.26 -10.31
CA LEU A 53 4.44 -7.40 -8.85
C LEU A 53 5.63 -8.20 -8.35
N GLN A 54 6.05 -9.24 -9.08
CA GLN A 54 7.26 -9.99 -8.76
C GLN A 54 8.49 -9.08 -8.77
N ILE A 55 8.66 -8.25 -9.80
CA ILE A 55 9.75 -7.28 -9.89
C ILE A 55 9.69 -6.28 -8.72
N MET A 56 8.51 -5.79 -8.36
CA MET A 56 8.35 -4.90 -7.21
C MET A 56 8.80 -5.59 -5.91
N ILE A 57 8.39 -6.83 -5.67
CA ILE A 57 8.80 -7.62 -4.50
C ILE A 57 10.33 -7.80 -4.46
N ASP A 58 10.94 -8.10 -5.60
CA ASP A 58 12.38 -8.37 -5.70
C ASP A 58 13.25 -7.09 -5.62
N ARG A 59 12.67 -5.92 -5.88
CA ARG A 59 13.39 -4.63 -5.98
C ARG A 59 12.72 -3.49 -5.20
N PRO A 60 12.53 -3.60 -3.87
CA PRO A 60 11.87 -2.55 -3.11
C PRO A 60 12.64 -1.20 -3.16
N PRO A 61 11.95 -0.04 -3.26
CA PRO A 61 12.56 1.29 -3.44
C PRO A 61 13.33 1.84 -2.22
N PHE A 62 13.26 1.18 -1.08
CA PHE A 62 14.07 1.48 0.11
C PHE A 62 14.09 0.22 0.98
N LYS A 63 14.95 0.18 2.01
CA LYS A 63 14.88 -0.86 3.04
C LYS A 63 13.50 -0.80 3.69
N MET A 64 12.59 -1.61 3.19
CA MET A 64 11.35 -1.92 3.87
C MET A 64 11.78 -2.66 5.11
N ALA A 65 11.57 -2.11 6.30
CA ALA A 65 11.86 -2.94 7.44
C ALA A 65 10.97 -4.17 7.35
N THR A 66 11.67 -5.28 7.26
CA THR A 66 11.18 -6.61 7.56
C THR A 66 10.74 -6.71 9.01
N ASP A 67 11.18 -5.76 9.85
CA ASP A 67 10.86 -5.67 11.26
C ASP A 67 9.49 -5.05 11.52
N HIS A 68 8.67 -5.79 12.26
CA HIS A 68 7.40 -5.33 12.84
C HIS A 68 7.58 -4.14 13.80
N ALA A 69 8.83 -3.75 14.10
CA ALA A 69 9.22 -2.62 14.92
C ALA A 69 9.16 -1.25 14.20
N LEU A 70 8.98 -1.19 12.87
CA LEU A 70 8.74 0.10 12.24
C LEU A 70 7.35 0.62 12.57
N THR A 71 7.33 1.76 13.26
CA THR A 71 6.12 2.55 13.51
C THR A 71 5.57 3.23 12.25
N GLN A 72 6.25 3.09 11.10
CA GLN A 72 6.01 3.86 9.89
C GLN A 72 6.04 2.98 8.64
N ILE A 73 4.91 2.92 7.94
CA ILE A 73 4.77 2.24 6.67
C ILE A 73 4.62 3.33 5.60
N PRO A 74 5.70 3.73 4.89
CA PRO A 74 5.62 4.77 3.87
C PRO A 74 4.89 4.30 2.59
N LEU A 75 4.84 2.99 2.32
CA LEU A 75 4.22 2.39 1.14
C LEU A 75 3.53 1.07 1.49
N THR A 76 2.36 0.79 0.91
CA THR A 76 1.73 -0.55 0.96
C THR A 76 2.34 -1.50 -0.08
N TRP A 77 3.66 -1.64 -0.05
CA TRP A 77 4.40 -2.39 -1.05
C TRP A 77 4.06 -3.88 -1.04
N PRO A 78 3.97 -4.55 -2.21
CA PRO A 78 3.77 -5.98 -2.26
C PRO A 78 4.93 -6.73 -1.57
N ARG A 79 4.58 -7.76 -0.80
CA ARG A 79 5.53 -8.62 -0.09
C ARG A 79 5.62 -10.02 -0.66
N GLU A 80 4.46 -10.63 -0.95
CA GLU A 80 4.37 -11.99 -1.48
C GLU A 80 3.18 -12.11 -2.43
N LEU A 81 3.33 -12.86 -3.51
CA LEU A 81 2.23 -13.18 -4.42
C LEU A 81 1.33 -14.26 -3.80
N LEU A 82 0.04 -14.17 -4.06
CA LEU A 82 -0.98 -15.13 -3.62
C LEU A 82 -1.50 -15.94 -4.79
N TYR A 83 -1.69 -17.23 -4.52
CA TYR A 83 -2.14 -18.23 -5.47
C TYR A 83 -3.35 -19.00 -4.93
N GLN A 84 -4.25 -19.38 -5.83
CA GLN A 84 -5.34 -20.31 -5.56
C GLN A 84 -5.36 -21.37 -6.66
N LYS A 85 -5.30 -22.65 -6.26
CA LYS A 85 -5.21 -23.79 -7.21
C LYS A 85 -4.08 -23.60 -8.24
N GLY A 86 -2.94 -23.07 -7.81
CA GLY A 86 -1.77 -22.81 -8.66
C GLY A 86 -1.87 -21.55 -9.54
N LYS A 87 -2.99 -20.83 -9.55
CA LYS A 87 -3.17 -19.61 -10.36
C LYS A 87 -2.97 -18.36 -9.51
N PHE A 88 -2.30 -17.36 -10.07
CA PHE A 88 -2.12 -16.05 -9.45
C PHE A 88 -3.48 -15.37 -9.22
N VAL A 89 -3.68 -14.80 -8.03
CA VAL A 89 -4.94 -14.12 -7.67
C VAL A 89 -4.77 -12.78 -6.97
N GLY A 90 -3.56 -12.43 -6.52
CA GLY A 90 -3.37 -11.26 -5.67
C GLY A 90 -2.02 -11.26 -4.97
N TYR A 91 -1.89 -10.47 -3.91
CA TYR A 91 -0.66 -10.35 -3.14
C TYR A 91 -0.91 -9.92 -1.70
N LEU A 92 0.09 -10.13 -0.85
CA LEU A 92 0.16 -9.64 0.52
C LEU A 92 0.86 -8.29 0.57
N MET A 93 0.38 -7.39 1.43
CA MET A 93 1.00 -6.09 1.70
C MET A 93 0.80 -5.69 3.16
N PRO A 94 1.62 -4.73 3.68
CA PRO A 94 1.44 -4.20 5.03
C PRO A 94 0.04 -3.64 5.25
N LYS A 95 -0.53 -3.94 6.41
CA LYS A 95 -1.75 -3.32 6.91
C LYS A 95 -1.43 -1.94 7.45
N ILE A 96 -2.12 -0.93 6.96
CA ILE A 96 -2.00 0.42 7.49
C ILE A 96 -2.91 0.56 8.71
N GLY A 97 -2.38 1.21 9.74
CA GLY A 97 -3.17 1.64 10.90
C GLY A 97 -4.17 2.74 10.56
N LYS A 98 -4.79 3.29 11.61
CA LYS A 98 -5.74 4.40 11.45
C LYS A 98 -5.06 5.61 10.80
N SER A 99 -5.58 6.01 9.65
CA SER A 99 -5.07 7.11 8.84
C SER A 99 -6.23 7.85 8.16
N SER A 100 -5.96 9.02 7.61
CA SER A 100 -6.94 9.84 6.89
C SER A 100 -6.35 10.34 5.59
N SER A 101 -7.17 10.47 4.54
CA SER A 101 -6.73 11.02 3.26
C SER A 101 -6.15 12.42 3.47
N ILE A 102 -5.06 12.73 2.74
CA ILE A 102 -4.42 14.05 2.71
C ILE A 102 -5.43 15.19 2.41
N PHE A 103 -6.52 14.87 1.71
CA PHE A 103 -7.65 15.77 1.44
C PHE A 103 -8.16 16.49 2.70
N THR A 104 -8.26 15.76 3.81
CA THR A 104 -8.76 16.31 5.08
C THR A 104 -7.76 17.21 5.79
N PHE A 105 -6.49 17.21 5.37
CA PHE A 105 -5.42 18.00 5.99
C PHE A 105 -5.20 19.33 5.29
N TYR A 106 -5.22 19.40 3.96
CA TYR A 106 -4.92 20.68 3.29
C TYR A 106 -6.11 21.65 3.30
N LEU A 107 -7.36 21.16 3.29
CA LEU A 107 -8.54 22.02 3.39
C LEU A 107 -8.72 22.58 4.80
N PRO A 108 -8.66 23.91 5.02
CA PRO A 108 -8.66 24.50 6.36
C PRO A 108 -9.87 24.11 7.23
N ASN A 109 -11.06 24.09 6.65
CA ASN A 109 -12.30 23.77 7.38
C ASN A 109 -12.34 22.30 7.83
N LEU A 110 -11.92 21.38 6.95
CA LEU A 110 -11.83 19.95 7.30
C LEU A 110 -10.71 19.68 8.29
N ARG A 111 -9.55 20.34 8.13
CA ARG A 111 -8.43 20.22 9.07
C ARG A 111 -8.83 20.68 10.46
N LYS A 112 -9.47 21.84 10.59
CA LYS A 112 -9.97 22.33 11.89
C LYS A 112 -10.95 21.36 12.55
N LYS A 113 -11.81 20.71 11.75
CA LYS A 113 -12.81 19.75 12.24
C LYS A 113 -12.23 18.39 12.64
N HIS A 114 -11.36 17.82 11.81
CA HIS A 114 -10.89 16.43 11.94
C HIS A 114 -9.51 16.31 12.59
N HIS A 115 -8.68 17.35 12.46
CA HIS A 115 -7.27 17.37 12.87
C HIS A 115 -6.90 18.70 13.56
N PRO A 116 -7.60 19.13 14.63
CA PRO A 116 -7.43 20.45 15.23
C PRO A 116 -6.02 20.73 15.77
N ALA A 117 -5.24 19.67 16.07
CA ALA A 117 -3.86 19.78 16.52
C ALA A 117 -2.84 19.99 15.37
N VAL A 118 -3.28 19.89 14.11
CA VAL A 118 -2.41 20.06 12.94
C VAL A 118 -2.31 21.53 12.56
N ASP A 119 -1.11 22.09 12.72
CA ASP A 119 -0.75 23.45 12.31
C ASP A 119 0.17 23.45 11.06
N HIS A 120 0.67 24.64 10.69
CA HIS A 120 1.54 24.81 9.52
C HIS A 120 2.85 24.03 9.58
N ARG A 121 3.41 23.77 10.77
CA ARG A 121 4.65 23.00 10.94
C ARG A 121 4.41 21.55 10.55
N HIS A 122 3.26 21.00 10.92
CA HIS A 122 2.84 19.66 10.53
C HIS A 122 2.56 19.59 9.03
N LEU A 123 1.92 20.60 8.43
CA LEU A 123 1.69 20.65 6.98
C LEU A 123 3.01 20.65 6.20
N TYR A 124 4.00 21.43 6.64
CA TYR A 124 5.34 21.41 6.07
C TYR A 124 5.98 20.03 6.19
N GLN A 125 5.85 19.37 7.34
CA GLN A 125 6.38 18.02 7.55
C GLN A 125 5.69 16.98 6.64
N ILE A 126 4.37 17.07 6.40
CA ILE A 126 3.65 16.23 5.43
C ILE A 126 4.23 16.43 4.03
N ALA A 127 4.35 17.68 3.59
CA ALA A 127 4.86 18.01 2.26
C ALA A 127 6.29 17.49 2.06
N LYS A 128 7.17 17.71 3.05
CA LYS A 128 8.54 17.20 3.04
C LYS A 128 8.59 15.67 2.98
N ASN A 129 7.78 14.99 3.80
CA ASN A 129 7.72 13.52 3.80
C ASN A 129 7.22 12.97 2.46
N LEU A 130 6.17 13.57 1.89
CA LEU A 130 5.65 13.19 0.58
C LEU A 130 6.70 13.39 -0.52
N ALA A 131 7.35 14.55 -0.56
CA ALA A 131 8.41 14.84 -1.53
C ALA A 131 9.57 13.83 -1.43
N ASN A 132 9.99 13.49 -0.20
CA ASN A 132 11.03 12.49 0.03
C ASN A 132 10.61 11.09 -0.47
N ILE A 133 9.37 10.65 -0.22
CA ILE A 133 8.88 9.36 -0.72
C ILE A 133 8.88 9.33 -2.24
N MET A 134 8.37 10.40 -2.89
CA MET A 134 8.33 10.51 -4.34
C MET A 134 9.73 10.53 -4.95
N TYR A 135 10.65 11.33 -4.39
CA TYR A 135 12.04 11.37 -4.82
C TYR A 135 12.68 9.98 -4.78
N ASN A 136 12.53 9.25 -3.66
CA ASN A 136 13.10 7.91 -3.53
C ASN A 136 12.49 6.91 -4.51
N LEU A 137 11.17 6.94 -4.74
CA LEU A 137 10.52 6.09 -5.73
C LEU A 137 11.09 6.33 -7.13
N HIS A 138 11.17 7.60 -7.54
CA HIS A 138 11.67 7.98 -8.87
C HIS A 138 13.15 7.63 -9.03
N LEU A 139 13.97 7.81 -7.99
CA LEU A 139 15.38 7.43 -7.96
C LEU A 139 15.58 5.93 -8.21
N HIS A 140 14.66 5.09 -7.72
CA HIS A 140 14.68 3.63 -7.91
C HIS A 140 13.93 3.15 -9.15
N GLY A 141 13.52 4.06 -10.05
CA GLY A 141 12.89 3.71 -11.32
C GLY A 141 11.41 3.38 -11.24
N TYR A 142 10.72 3.77 -10.16
CA TYR A 142 9.26 3.68 -10.06
C TYR A 142 8.62 5.03 -10.38
N ILE A 143 7.55 5.04 -11.18
CA ILE A 143 6.84 6.25 -11.56
C ILE A 143 5.42 6.19 -11.01
N ILE A 144 5.03 7.24 -10.28
CA ILE A 144 3.66 7.42 -9.79
C ILE A 144 2.85 8.09 -10.90
N GLY A 145 2.12 7.30 -11.69
CA GLY A 145 1.35 7.82 -12.83
C GLY A 145 0.07 8.58 -12.44
N ASP A 146 -0.55 8.23 -11.31
CA ASP A 146 -1.77 8.86 -10.81
C ASP A 146 -1.59 9.37 -9.37
N ILE A 147 -1.19 10.63 -9.24
CA ILE A 147 -1.10 11.30 -7.93
C ILE A 147 -2.52 11.73 -7.52
N ASN A 148 -3.18 10.88 -6.73
CA ASN A 148 -4.53 11.11 -6.25
C ASN A 148 -4.56 11.31 -4.72
N GLN A 149 -5.32 12.31 -4.25
CA GLN A 149 -5.53 12.56 -2.82
C GLN A 149 -6.05 11.35 -2.03
N LYS A 150 -6.76 10.42 -2.68
CA LYS A 150 -7.24 9.17 -2.07
C LYS A 150 -6.11 8.18 -1.81
N ASN A 151 -5.04 8.24 -2.59
CA ASN A 151 -3.89 7.34 -2.51
C ASN A 151 -2.81 7.82 -1.55
N ILE A 152 -3.00 8.98 -0.91
CA ILE A 152 -2.07 9.56 0.06
C ILE A 152 -2.77 9.61 1.42
N LEU A 153 -2.30 8.77 2.34
CA LEU A 153 -2.84 8.65 3.68
C LEU A 153 -1.87 9.25 4.70
N ILE A 154 -2.42 9.94 5.68
CA ILE A 154 -1.69 10.59 6.75
C ILE A 154 -2.10 9.95 8.08
N SER A 155 -1.13 9.47 8.85
CA SER A 155 -1.36 8.96 10.21
C SER A 155 -1.54 10.10 11.22
N LYS A 156 -2.00 9.78 12.43
CA LYS A 156 -2.10 10.76 13.54
C LYS A 156 -0.76 11.46 13.85
N ASN A 157 0.36 10.77 13.63
CA ASN A 157 1.71 11.29 13.85
C ASN A 157 2.30 11.93 12.59
N VAL A 158 1.47 12.30 11.61
CA VAL A 158 1.86 13.09 10.43
C VAL A 158 2.79 12.32 9.46
N TRP A 159 2.82 10.99 9.57
CA TRP A 159 3.46 10.11 8.60
C TRP A 159 2.63 9.95 7.34
N VAL A 160 3.30 10.04 6.20
CA VAL A 160 2.72 9.86 4.87
C VAL A 160 2.87 8.39 4.47
N THR A 161 1.77 7.81 3.99
CA THR A 161 1.74 6.48 3.39
C THR A 161 1.10 6.59 2.01
N LEU A 162 1.78 6.10 0.97
CA LEU A 162 1.13 5.89 -0.33
C LEU A 162 0.50 4.50 -0.38
N VAL A 163 -0.73 4.45 -0.86
CA VAL A 163 -1.48 3.22 -1.12
C VAL A 163 -1.69 3.01 -2.61
N ASP A 164 -2.21 1.84 -2.97
CA ASP A 164 -2.48 1.46 -4.37
C ASP A 164 -1.21 1.51 -5.23
N VAL A 165 -0.08 1.12 -4.62
CA VAL A 165 1.26 1.19 -5.22
C VAL A 165 1.46 0.22 -6.38
N ASP A 166 0.58 -0.78 -6.52
CA ASP A 166 0.55 -1.70 -7.65
C ASP A 166 0.06 -1.03 -8.94
N SER A 167 -0.46 0.19 -8.87
CA SER A 167 -0.69 1.06 -10.04
C SER A 167 0.59 1.70 -10.59
N PHE A 168 1.68 1.77 -9.80
CA PHE A 168 2.91 2.48 -10.20
C PHE A 168 3.56 1.82 -11.41
N GLN A 169 4.16 2.60 -12.29
CA GLN A 169 4.94 2.04 -13.41
C GLN A 169 6.33 1.67 -12.91
N VAL A 170 6.88 0.60 -13.47
CA VAL A 170 8.24 0.15 -13.21
C VAL A 170 9.03 0.39 -14.47
N LYS A 171 10.12 1.16 -14.40
CA LYS A 171 10.95 1.47 -15.58
C LYS A 171 11.53 0.18 -16.17
N ASN A 172 11.51 0.06 -17.50
CA ASN A 172 11.96 -1.11 -18.27
C ASN A 172 11.07 -2.36 -18.13
N LEU A 173 9.77 -2.15 -17.95
CA LEU A 173 8.70 -3.12 -18.16
C LEU A 173 7.83 -2.65 -19.33
#